data_AF-A0A838I404-F1
#
_entry.id   AF-A0A838I404-F1
#
_cell.length_a   1.000
_cell.length_b   1.000
_cell.length_c   1.000
_cell.angle_alpha   90.00
_cell.angle_beta   90.00
_cell.angle_gamma   90.00
#
_symmetry.space_group_name_H-M   'P 1'
#
loop_
_entity.id
_entity.type
_entity.pdbx_description
1 polymer ?
#
loop_
_entity_poly.entity_id
_entity_poly.type
_entity_poly.pdbx_seq_one_letter_code
_entity_poly.pdbx_strand_id
1 'polypeptide(L)'
;MELTLLSAATLQPAAGAHGELTGLMLMRAYHSDRGDARRSIVVPDSAHGTNPASAALCGYEVVTVPSGADGLWTSTRSRTWSTTRPPG
;
A
#
# COMPACT_ATOMS: atom_id res chain seq x y z
N MET A 1 11.42 14.14 -14.00
CA MET A 1 11.45 13.54 -12.65
C MET A 1 12.68 12.64 -12.55
N GLU A 2 13.86 13.25 -12.47
CA GLU A 2 15.14 12.52 -12.61
C GLU A 2 15.56 11.81 -11.33
N LEU A 3 15.23 12.40 -10.16
CA LEU A 3 15.58 11.82 -8.86
C LEU A 3 14.75 10.58 -8.48
N THR A 4 13.48 10.53 -8.91
CA THR A 4 12.55 9.46 -8.53
C THR A 4 12.26 8.48 -9.67
N LEU A 5 12.75 8.76 -10.88
CA LEU A 5 12.52 7.98 -12.10
C LEU A 5 11.04 7.76 -12.44
N LEU A 6 10.15 8.63 -11.97
CA LEU A 6 8.73 8.62 -12.28
C LEU A 6 8.43 9.42 -13.55
N SER A 7 7.42 9.02 -14.31
CA SER A 7 7.06 9.70 -15.57
C SER A 7 6.31 11.03 -15.35
N ALA A 8 5.63 11.20 -14.22
CA ALA A 8 4.83 12.38 -13.90
C ALA A 8 4.73 12.63 -12.40
N ALA A 9 4.48 13.89 -12.03
CA ALA A 9 4.29 14.35 -10.65
C ALA A 9 3.02 15.20 -10.53
N THR A 10 2.48 15.33 -9.32
CA THR A 10 1.45 16.32 -8.97
C THR A 10 1.85 17.08 -7.71
N LEU A 11 1.50 18.37 -7.67
CA LEU A 11 1.71 19.27 -6.52
C LEU A 11 0.41 19.52 -5.73
N GLN A 12 -0.69 18.86 -6.11
CA GLN A 12 -1.97 18.97 -5.40
C GLN A 12 -1.89 18.51 -3.92
N PRO A 13 -1.15 17.45 -3.55
CA PRO A 13 -1.09 17.02 -2.16
C PRO A 13 -0.34 18.02 -1.28
N ALA A 14 -1.02 18.57 -0.28
CA ALA A 14 -0.45 19.58 0.62
C ALA A 14 0.40 19.00 1.78
N ALA A 15 0.44 17.68 1.94
CA ALA A 15 1.18 16.99 3.01
C ALA A 15 1.51 15.54 2.62
N GLY A 16 2.43 14.90 3.35
CA GLY A 16 2.83 13.50 3.11
C GLY A 16 1.66 12.51 3.12
N ALA A 17 0.84 12.53 4.18
CA ALA A 17 -0.36 11.68 4.27
C ALA A 17 -1.41 11.98 3.17
N HIS A 18 -1.52 13.23 2.72
CA HIS A 18 -2.34 13.56 1.55
C HIS A 18 -1.76 12.96 0.27
N GLY A 19 -0.43 12.89 0.16
CA GLY A 19 0.25 12.22 -0.94
C GLY A 19 -0.01 10.72 -0.95
N GLU A 20 0.06 10.05 0.21
CA GLU A 20 -0.29 8.64 0.39
C GLU A 20 -1.73 8.37 -0.05
N LEU A 21 -2.68 9.18 0.42
CA LEU A 21 -4.09 9.07 0.04
C LEU A 21 -4.30 9.26 -1.47
N THR A 22 -3.63 10.26 -2.06
CA THR A 22 -3.70 10.52 -3.51
C THR A 22 -3.15 9.33 -4.31
N GLY A 23 -2.03 8.74 -3.87
CA GLY A 23 -1.47 7.55 -4.48
C GLY A 23 -2.41 6.34 -4.41
N LEU A 24 -3.04 6.12 -3.25
CA LEU A 24 -4.03 5.05 -3.07
C LEU A 24 -5.25 5.23 -3.98
N MET A 25 -5.76 6.45 -4.12
CA MET A 25 -6.87 6.76 -5.04
C MET A 25 -6.49 6.49 -6.50
N LEU A 26 -5.25 6.82 -6.90
CA LEU A 26 -4.75 6.55 -8.25
C LEU A 26 -4.65 5.04 -8.52
N MET A 27 -4.09 4.27 -7.57
CA MET A 27 -4.03 2.80 -7.66
C MET A 27 -5.44 2.20 -7.74
N ARG A 28 -6.40 2.71 -6.96
CA ARG A 28 -7.79 2.27 -6.99
C ARG A 28 -8.43 2.48 -8.35
N ALA A 29 -8.27 3.68 -8.92
CA ALA A 29 -8.79 4.01 -10.24
C ALA A 29 -8.18 3.09 -11.32
N TYR A 30 -6.85 2.91 -11.29
CA TYR A 30 -6.13 2.02 -12.20
C TYR A 30 -6.66 0.58 -12.16
N HIS A 31 -6.85 0.02 -10.97
CA HIS A 31 -7.35 -1.34 -10.81
C HIS A 31 -8.82 -1.48 -11.22
N SER A 32 -9.65 -0.48 -10.92
CA SER A 32 -11.08 -0.48 -11.25
C SER A 32 -11.31 -0.40 -12.76
N ASP A 33 -10.54 0.43 -13.48
CA ASP A 33 -10.60 0.56 -14.94
C ASP A 33 -10.32 -0.76 -15.67
N ARG A 34 -9.53 -1.64 -15.04
CA ARG A 34 -9.13 -2.95 -15.59
C ARG A 34 -10.05 -4.09 -15.14
N GLY A 35 -11.10 -3.79 -14.38
CA GLY A 35 -12.00 -4.80 -13.80
C GLY A 35 -11.35 -5.67 -12.71
N ASP A 36 -10.20 -5.25 -12.17
CA ASP A 36 -9.43 -5.97 -11.14
C ASP A 36 -9.41 -5.18 -9.83
N ALA A 37 -10.59 -4.88 -9.30
CA ALA A 37 -10.75 -4.08 -8.09
C ALA A 37 -10.16 -4.81 -6.86
N ARG A 38 -8.95 -4.40 -6.46
CA ARG A 38 -8.30 -4.86 -5.23
C ARG A 38 -8.98 -4.24 -4.00
N ARG A 39 -9.12 -5.01 -2.93
CA ARG A 39 -9.80 -4.58 -1.68
C ARG A 39 -8.87 -4.44 -0.48
N SER A 40 -7.64 -4.94 -0.57
CA SER A 40 -6.73 -5.01 0.56
C SER A 40 -5.38 -4.37 0.24
N ILE A 41 -4.77 -3.70 1.21
CA ILE A 41 -3.44 -3.10 1.15
C ILE A 41 -2.57 -3.76 2.21
N VAL A 42 -1.40 -4.23 1.80
CA VAL A 42 -0.42 -4.86 2.69
C VAL A 42 0.47 -3.79 3.30
N VAL A 43 0.58 -3.77 4.62
CA VAL A 43 1.38 -2.78 5.36
C VAL A 43 2.31 -3.52 6.33
N PRO A 44 3.63 -3.31 6.31
CA PRO A 44 4.50 -3.88 7.33
C PRO A 44 4.22 -3.25 8.69
N ASP A 45 4.40 -4.00 9.77
CA ASP A 45 4.23 -3.50 11.15
C ASP A 45 5.14 -2.31 11.50
N SER A 46 6.27 -2.17 10.80
CA SER A 46 7.22 -1.06 10.93
C SER A 46 6.86 0.18 10.11
N ALA A 47 5.76 0.17 9.36
CA ALA A 47 5.32 1.32 8.57
C ALA A 47 4.96 2.53 9.45
N HIS A 48 5.14 3.73 8.89
CA HIS A 48 4.67 4.95 9.53
C HIS A 48 3.15 4.91 9.72
N GLY A 49 2.64 5.41 10.85
CA GLY A 49 1.23 5.30 11.24
C GLY A 49 0.23 5.97 10.27
N THR A 50 0.69 6.90 9.43
CA THR A 50 -0.15 7.49 8.36
C THR A 50 -0.49 6.48 7.28
N ASN A 51 0.37 5.50 6.99
CA ASN A 51 0.13 4.52 5.95
C ASN A 51 -1.13 3.67 6.19
N PRO A 52 -1.30 2.97 7.33
CA PRO A 52 -2.53 2.23 7.60
C PRO A 52 -3.74 3.15 7.73
N ALA A 53 -3.58 4.38 8.25
CA ALA A 53 -4.67 5.35 8.36
C ALA A 53 -5.18 5.81 6.98
N SER A 54 -4.27 6.15 6.05
CA SER A 54 -4.57 6.53 4.67
C SER A 54 -5.27 5.40 3.90
N ALA A 55 -4.81 4.15 4.09
CA ALA A 55 -5.43 2.96 3.48
C ALA A 55 -6.86 2.72 3.99
N ALA A 56 -7.06 2.78 5.32
CA ALA A 56 -8.38 2.64 5.92
C ALA A 56 -9.32 3.78 5.47
N LEU A 57 -8.83 5.02 5.41
CA LEU A 57 -9.59 6.18 4.92
C LEU A 57 -10.04 6.02 3.46
N CYS A 58 -9.20 5.38 2.63
CA CYS A 58 -9.52 5.07 1.24
C CYS A 58 -10.46 3.85 1.08
N GLY A 59 -10.86 3.21 2.18
CA GLY A 59 -11.78 2.07 2.21
C GLY A 59 -11.12 0.72 1.90
N TYR A 60 -9.80 0.63 2.02
CA TYR A 60 -9.07 -0.63 1.89
C TYR A 60 -9.04 -1.39 3.22
N GLU A 61 -9.10 -2.71 3.12
CA GLU A 61 -8.72 -3.60 4.22
C GLU A 61 -7.20 -3.53 4.43
N VAL A 62 -6.77 -3.12 5.62
CA VAL A 62 -5.35 -3.06 5.97
C VAL A 62 -4.91 -4.43 6.47
N VAL A 63 -4.00 -5.05 5.75
CA VAL A 63 -3.40 -6.33 6.14
C VAL A 63 -1.99 -6.08 6.64
N THR A 64 -1.85 -6.05 7.97
CA THR A 64 -0.55 -5.86 8.62
C THR A 64 0.26 -7.14 8.56
N VAL A 65 1.56 -7.04 8.25
CA VAL A 65 2.44 -8.20 8.24
C VAL A 65 3.67 -7.99 9.11
N PRO A 66 4.00 -8.94 10.01
CA PRO A 66 5.02 -8.73 11.01
C PRO A 66 6.43 -8.82 10.44
N SER A 67 7.33 -8.00 10.98
CA SER A 67 8.76 -8.04 10.69
C SER A 67 9.42 -9.31 11.23
N GLY A 68 10.57 -9.69 10.65
CA GLY A 68 11.43 -10.73 11.16
C GLY A 68 12.12 -10.35 12.47
N ALA A 69 12.83 -11.29 13.08
CA ALA A 69 13.64 -11.04 14.28
C ALA A 69 14.78 -10.02 14.04
N ASP A 70 15.17 -9.84 12.78
CA ASP A 70 16.12 -8.86 12.27
C ASP A 70 15.47 -7.51 11.92
N GLY A 71 14.16 -7.36 12.11
CA GLY A 71 13.40 -6.16 11.74
C GLY A 71 13.11 -6.05 10.24
N LEU A 72 13.44 -7.07 9.44
CA LEU A 72 13.27 -7.04 7.99
C LEU A 72 12.07 -7.85 7.53
N TRP A 73 11.51 -7.40 6.40
CA TRP A 73 10.53 -8.15 5.66
C TRP A 73 11.22 -9.19 4.76
N THR A 74 10.93 -10.48 4.96
CA THR A 74 11.61 -11.57 4.24
C THR A 74 10.73 -12.26 3.21
N SER A 75 11.32 -12.69 2.09
CA SER A 75 10.61 -13.36 0.99
C SER A 75 9.94 -14.68 1.39
N THR A 76 10.47 -15.36 2.40
CA THR A 76 9.86 -16.54 3.01
C THR A 76 8.51 -16.19 3.63
N ARG A 77 8.42 -15.07 4.36
CA ARG A 77 7.16 -14.57 4.96
C ARG A 77 6.19 -14.03 3.92
N SER A 78 6.68 -13.40 2.85
CA SER A 78 5.85 -13.02 1.69
C SER A 78 5.15 -14.22 1.06
N ARG A 79 5.87 -15.33 0.89
CA ARG A 79 5.32 -16.57 0.33
C ARG A 79 4.29 -17.19 1.24
N THR A 80 4.60 -17.33 2.53
CA THR A 80 3.64 -17.85 3.52
C THR A 80 2.35 -17.03 3.52
N TRP A 81 2.45 -15.69 3.56
CA TRP A 81 1.28 -14.81 3.51
C TRP A 81 0.47 -14.97 2.21
N SER A 82 1.15 -15.07 1.06
CA SER A 82 0.46 -15.28 -0.23
C SER A 82 -0.31 -16.60 -0.29
N THR A 83 0.17 -17.64 0.41
CA THR A 83 -0.47 -18.97 0.47
C THR A 83 -1.52 -19.11 1.57
N THR A 84 -1.42 -18.36 2.67
CA THR A 84 -2.38 -18.39 3.79
C THR A 84 -3.44 -17.30 3.70
N ARG A 85 -3.50 -16.57 2.58
CA ARG A 85 -4.50 -15.53 2.34
C ARG A 85 -5.90 -16.15 2.44
N PRO A 86 -6.82 -15.63 3.27
CA PRO A 86 -8.20 -16.09 3.23
C PRO A 86 -8.78 -15.85 1.82
N PRO A 87 -9.63 -16.75 1.30
CA PRO A 87 -10.32 -16.51 0.04
C PRO A 87 -11.18 -15.24 0.18
N GLY A 88 -11.10 -14.38 -0.83
CA GLY A 88 -11.85 -13.11 -0.89
C GLY A 88 -13.21 -13.27 -1.53
#